data_AF-A0A1V4XYJ4-F1
#
_entry.id   AF-A0A1V4XYJ4-F1
#
_cell.length_a   1.000
_cell.length_b   1.000
_cell.length_c   1.000
_cell.angle_alpha   90.00
_cell.angle_beta   90.00
_cell.angle_gamma   90.00
#
_symmetry.space_group_name_H-M   'P 1'
#
loop_
_entity.id
_entity.type
_entity.pdbx_description
1 polymer ?
#
loop_
_entity_poly.entity_id
_entity_poly.type
_entity_poly.pdbx_seq_one_letter_code
_entity_poly.pdbx_strand_id
1 'polypeptide(L)'
;MVKSIKSAVIKMLNDKGDGLTFVNLSEIPGFTGDASMEIENKNIHCWFHCSLDGINALKELLDEKRIEITSTSHLSYVIDGQIPRYPIARQNRFYNEPRWFPSQIVKGKKFSR
;
A
#
# COMPACT_ATOMS: atom_id res chain seq x y z
N MET A 1 24.69 -0.11 -3.07
CA MET A 1 23.96 -1.24 -2.44
C MET A 1 22.48 -0.98 -2.64
N VAL A 2 21.80 -1.75 -3.50
CA VAL A 2 20.35 -1.61 -3.68
C VAL A 2 19.70 -2.08 -2.38
N LYS A 3 19.05 -1.17 -1.64
CA LYS A 3 18.30 -1.55 -0.44
C LYS A 3 17.09 -2.37 -0.88
N SER A 4 16.80 -3.48 -0.21
CA SER A 4 15.59 -4.26 -0.47
C SER A 4 14.34 -3.37 -0.34
N ILE A 5 13.26 -3.70 -1.08
CA ILE A 5 11.99 -2.96 -1.00
C ILE A 5 11.50 -2.90 0.46
N LYS A 6 11.60 -3.99 1.22
CA LYS A 6 11.26 -4.00 2.66
C LYS A 6 12.03 -2.94 3.45
N SER A 7 13.35 -2.90 3.27
CA SER A 7 14.20 -1.90 3.94
C SER A 7 13.85 -0.47 3.53
N ALA A 8 13.44 -0.26 2.28
CA ALA A 8 13.01 1.04 1.79
C ALA A 8 11.67 1.47 2.42
N VAL A 9 10.69 0.57 2.55
CA VAL A 9 9.41 0.82 3.23
C VAL A 9 9.65 1.20 4.70
N ILE A 10 10.45 0.41 5.42
CA ILE A 10 10.77 0.69 6.84
C ILE A 10 11.51 2.02 6.99
N LYS A 11 12.47 2.31 6.10
CA LYS A 11 13.17 3.60 6.10
C LYS A 11 12.16 4.75 5.89
N MET A 12 11.24 4.62 4.94
CA MET A 12 10.24 5.65 4.67
C MET A 12 9.33 5.90 5.88
N LEU A 13 8.88 4.85 6.58
CA LEU A 13 8.11 4.96 7.82
C LEU A 13 8.90 5.59 8.98
N ASN A 14 10.21 5.40 9.01
CA ASN A 14 11.09 6.07 9.98
C ASN A 14 11.26 7.55 9.66
N ASP A 15 11.43 7.90 8.38
CA ASP A 15 11.74 9.26 7.94
C ASP A 15 10.50 10.16 7.88
N LYS A 16 9.40 9.66 7.31
CA LYS A 16 8.16 10.43 7.05
C LYS A 16 7.08 10.24 8.11
N GLY A 17 7.19 9.19 8.94
CA GLY A 17 6.18 8.83 9.95
C GLY A 17 5.13 7.85 9.44
N ASP A 18 4.05 7.70 10.22
CA ASP A 18 2.90 6.87 9.86
C ASP A 18 2.03 7.53 8.79
N GLY A 19 1.17 6.74 8.16
CA GLY A 19 0.16 7.25 7.23
C GLY A 19 0.66 7.34 5.79
N LEU A 20 1.66 6.55 5.42
CA LEU A 20 2.15 6.51 4.05
C LEU A 20 1.08 5.93 3.13
N THR A 21 0.68 6.67 2.11
CA THR A 21 -0.17 6.11 1.06
C THR A 21 0.67 5.26 0.11
N PHE A 22 -0.02 4.47 -0.71
CA PHE A 22 0.65 3.72 -1.76
C PHE A 22 1.28 4.61 -2.86
N VAL A 23 0.91 5.89 -2.92
CA VAL A 23 1.62 6.87 -3.78
C VAL A 23 3.05 7.03 -3.30
N ASN A 24 3.27 7.21 -2.00
CA ASN A 24 4.61 7.31 -1.44
C ASN A 24 5.42 6.03 -1.69
N LEU A 25 4.78 4.85 -1.60
CA LEU A 25 5.46 3.59 -1.88
C LEU A 25 5.89 3.45 -3.35
N SER A 26 5.15 4.05 -4.28
CA SER A 26 5.52 4.03 -5.70
C SER A 26 6.83 4.78 -6.01
N GLU A 27 7.30 5.62 -5.09
CA GLU A 27 8.62 6.27 -5.16
C GLU A 27 9.77 5.28 -4.91
N ILE A 28 9.50 4.08 -4.35
CA ILE A 28 10.53 3.08 -4.06
C ILE A 28 10.94 2.37 -5.36
N PRO A 29 12.24 2.39 -5.72
CA PRO A 29 12.73 1.66 -6.89
C PRO A 29 12.36 0.17 -6.83
N GLY A 30 11.71 -0.30 -7.90
CA GLY A 30 11.25 -1.68 -8.01
C GLY A 30 9.87 -1.96 -7.40
N PHE A 31 9.18 -0.96 -6.83
CA PHE A 31 7.82 -1.15 -6.29
C PHE A 31 6.73 -1.15 -7.37
N THR A 32 6.92 -0.41 -8.47
CA THR A 32 5.96 -0.32 -9.58
C THR A 32 6.08 -1.49 -10.55
N GLY A 33 4.95 -1.98 -11.06
CA GLY A 33 4.86 -3.08 -12.03
C GLY A 33 3.43 -3.27 -12.56
N ASP A 34 3.08 -4.47 -13.03
CA ASP A 34 1.81 -4.73 -13.72
C ASP A 34 0.73 -5.42 -12.85
N ALA A 35 1.01 -5.68 -11.57
CA ALA A 35 0.08 -6.34 -10.65
C ALA A 35 -0.74 -5.34 -9.82
N SER A 36 -1.69 -5.85 -9.05
CA SER A 36 -2.47 -5.06 -8.10
C SER A 36 -2.54 -5.75 -6.74
N MET A 37 -2.70 -4.97 -5.67
CA MET A 37 -2.87 -5.50 -4.32
C MET A 37 -4.35 -5.54 -3.96
N GLU A 38 -4.94 -6.73 -4.03
CA GLU A 38 -6.37 -6.97 -3.83
C GLU A 38 -6.70 -7.48 -2.42
N ILE A 39 -7.90 -7.16 -1.95
CA ILE A 39 -8.54 -7.66 -0.73
C ILE A 39 -9.50 -8.80 -1.09
N GLU A 40 -9.21 -10.00 -0.58
CA GLU A 40 -10.14 -11.15 -0.50
C GLU A 40 -10.86 -11.56 -1.80
N ASN A 41 -10.26 -11.32 -2.97
CA ASN A 41 -10.87 -11.63 -4.29
C ASN A 41 -12.25 -10.97 -4.50
N LYS A 42 -12.44 -9.76 -3.96
CA LYS A 42 -13.72 -9.02 -4.01
C LYS A 42 -13.75 -7.93 -5.09
N ASN A 43 -12.73 -7.85 -5.95
CA ASN A 43 -12.45 -6.69 -6.82
C ASN A 43 -12.29 -5.39 -6.02
N ILE A 44 -11.72 -5.48 -4.82
CA ILE A 44 -11.38 -4.33 -3.98
C ILE A 44 -9.86 -4.26 -3.89
N HIS A 45 -9.26 -3.20 -4.39
CA HIS A 45 -7.81 -3.05 -4.47
C HIS A 45 -7.34 -1.92 -3.55
N CYS A 46 -6.30 -2.18 -2.76
CA CYS A 46 -5.60 -1.15 -2.00
C CYS A 46 -4.79 -0.24 -2.94
N TRP A 47 -4.16 -0.87 -3.96
CA TRP A 47 -3.37 -0.17 -4.97
C TRP A 47 -3.22 -0.95 -6.27
N PHE A 48 -2.88 -0.21 -7.32
CA PHE A 48 -2.70 -0.70 -8.69
C PHE A 48 -1.25 -0.44 -9.15
N HIS A 49 -0.81 -1.17 -10.16
CA HIS A 49 0.51 -1.03 -10.77
C HIS A 49 1.67 -1.31 -9.81
N CYS A 50 1.55 -2.36 -9.01
CA CYS A 50 2.63 -2.86 -8.15
C CYS A 50 3.44 -3.94 -8.88
N SER A 51 4.73 -4.06 -8.57
CA SER A 51 5.51 -5.24 -8.92
C SER A 51 5.16 -6.41 -7.99
N LEU A 52 5.41 -7.64 -8.43
CA LEU A 52 5.26 -8.82 -7.56
C LEU A 52 6.22 -8.75 -6.36
N ASP A 53 7.44 -8.26 -6.56
CA ASP A 53 8.42 -8.06 -5.49
C ASP A 53 7.92 -7.03 -4.45
N GLY A 54 7.27 -5.95 -4.90
CA GLY A 54 6.66 -4.95 -4.03
C GLY A 54 5.51 -5.52 -3.21
N ILE A 55 4.63 -6.30 -3.84
CA ILE A 55 3.53 -7.00 -3.15
C ILE A 55 4.08 -7.99 -2.12
N ASN A 56 5.07 -8.80 -2.51
CA ASN A 56 5.68 -9.79 -1.62
C ASN A 56 6.38 -9.12 -0.43
N ALA A 57 7.11 -8.02 -0.67
CA ALA A 57 7.73 -7.25 0.39
C ALA A 57 6.72 -6.72 1.41
N LEU A 58 5.56 -6.21 0.96
CA LEU A 58 4.49 -5.77 1.87
C LEU A 58 3.86 -6.94 2.62
N LYS A 59 3.59 -8.07 1.95
CA LYS A 59 3.06 -9.28 2.58
C LYS A 59 3.97 -9.78 3.70
N GLU A 60 5.27 -9.91 3.43
CA GLU A 60 6.25 -10.30 4.45
C GLU A 60 6.25 -9.34 5.64
N LEU A 61 6.23 -8.02 5.40
CA LEU A 61 6.19 -7.04 6.49
C LEU A 61 4.89 -7.11 7.31
N LEU A 62 3.75 -7.43 6.67
CA LEU A 62 2.47 -7.66 7.34
C LEU A 62 2.51 -8.93 8.19
N ASP A 63 3.03 -10.03 7.63
CA ASP A 63 3.17 -11.33 8.31
C ASP A 63 4.11 -11.23 9.52
N GLU A 64 5.21 -10.48 9.37
CA GLU A 64 6.15 -10.12 10.44
C GLU A 64 5.52 -9.17 11.49
N LYS A 65 4.31 -8.64 11.25
CA LYS A 65 3.62 -7.61 12.05
C LYS A 65 4.42 -6.32 12.21
N ARG A 66 5.28 -6.02 11.22
CA ARG A 66 6.07 -4.80 11.20
C ARG A 66 5.29 -3.63 10.63
N ILE A 67 4.39 -3.87 9.69
CA ILE A 67 3.48 -2.83 9.19
C ILE A 67 2.03 -3.25 9.37
N GLU A 68 1.12 -2.30 9.28
CA GLU A 68 -0.32 -2.52 9.18
C GLU A 68 -0.88 -1.69 8.01
N ILE A 69 -1.88 -2.23 7.32
CA ILE A 69 -2.66 -1.49 6.31
C ILE A 69 -3.97 -1.08 6.97
N THR A 70 -4.23 0.22 7.02
CA THR A 70 -5.46 0.77 7.59
C THR A 70 -6.19 1.63 6.56
N SER A 71 -7.50 1.85 6.74
CA SER A 71 -8.25 2.78 5.92
C SER A 71 -7.74 4.21 6.11
N THR A 72 -7.76 5.01 5.06
CA THR A 72 -7.50 6.46 5.13
C THR A 72 -8.53 7.25 4.33
N SER A 73 -8.47 8.58 4.40
CA SER A 73 -9.27 9.43 3.52
C SER A 73 -8.68 9.42 2.11
N HIS A 74 -9.53 9.38 1.09
CA HIS A 74 -9.07 9.59 -0.29
C HIS A 74 -8.41 10.98 -0.49
N LEU A 75 -8.67 11.94 0.41
CA LEU A 75 -7.99 13.24 0.39
C LEU A 75 -6.49 13.14 0.67
N SER A 76 -6.03 12.15 1.43
CA SER A 76 -4.59 11.92 1.64
C SER A 76 -3.86 11.64 0.32
N TYR A 77 -4.52 10.90 -0.58
CA TYR A 77 -4.00 10.62 -1.92
C TYR A 77 -4.01 11.84 -2.84
N VAL A 78 -4.95 12.79 -2.64
CA VAL A 78 -4.91 14.09 -3.32
C VAL A 78 -3.67 14.87 -2.89
N ILE A 79 -3.38 14.88 -1.59
CA ILE A 79 -2.21 15.58 -1.02
C ILE A 79 -0.91 14.96 -1.53
N ASP A 80 -0.85 13.63 -1.61
CA ASP A 80 0.30 12.90 -2.17
C ASP A 80 0.41 13.01 -3.70
N GLY A 81 -0.57 13.62 -4.37
CA GLY A 81 -0.50 13.98 -5.78
C GLY A 81 -1.01 12.93 -6.76
N GLN A 82 -1.60 11.82 -6.29
CA GLN A 82 -2.13 10.78 -7.18
C GLN A 82 -3.34 10.06 -6.61
N ILE A 83 -4.41 9.99 -7.41
CA ILE A 83 -5.64 9.25 -7.10
C ILE A 83 -5.89 8.24 -8.22
N PRO A 84 -6.17 6.96 -7.89
CA PRO A 84 -6.55 5.98 -8.90
C PRO A 84 -7.83 6.40 -9.63
N ARG A 85 -7.90 6.13 -10.95
CA ARG A 85 -9.12 6.32 -11.76
C ARG A 85 -10.13 5.19 -11.54
N TYR A 86 -10.33 4.79 -10.30
CA TYR A 86 -11.23 3.72 -9.89
C TYR A 86 -12.18 4.24 -8.81
N PRO A 87 -13.47 3.84 -8.85
CA PRO A 87 -14.43 4.27 -7.85
C PRO A 87 -14.12 3.66 -6.48
N ILE A 88 -14.35 4.44 -5.42
CA ILE A 88 -14.08 4.02 -4.05
C ILE A 88 -15.02 2.88 -3.62
N ALA A 89 -14.45 1.84 -3.02
CA ALA A 89 -15.19 0.78 -2.32
C ALA A 89 -15.83 1.35 -1.06
N ARG A 90 -17.17 1.31 -1.01
CA ARG A 90 -17.94 1.84 0.15
C ARG A 90 -18.27 0.77 1.18
N GLN A 91 -18.21 -0.50 0.80
CA GLN A 91 -18.58 -1.64 1.62
C GLN A 91 -17.64 -2.81 1.34
N ASN A 92 -17.43 -3.68 2.34
CA ASN A 92 -16.70 -4.93 2.15
C ASN A 92 -17.63 -6.00 1.53
N ARG A 93 -17.81 -5.93 0.21
CA ARG A 93 -18.63 -6.86 -0.58
C ARG A 93 -17.95 -7.16 -1.91
N PHE A 94 -18.42 -8.20 -2.60
CA PHE A 94 -18.02 -8.44 -3.98
C PHE A 94 -18.52 -7.32 -4.91
N TYR A 95 -17.67 -6.87 -5.84
CA TYR A 95 -18.01 -5.93 -6.91
C TYR A 95 -17.76 -6.57 -8.27
N ASN A 96 -18.61 -6.26 -9.26
CA ASN A 96 -18.43 -6.72 -10.64
C ASN A 96 -17.28 -6.01 -11.38
N GLU A 97 -16.91 -4.82 -10.90
CA GLU A 97 -15.86 -3.98 -11.47
C GLU A 97 -14.85 -3.60 -10.36
N PRO A 98 -13.56 -3.40 -10.71
CA PRO A 98 -12.55 -2.99 -9.75
C PRO A 98 -12.93 -1.72 -8.97
N ARG A 99 -12.80 -1.80 -7.65
CA ARG A 99 -12.97 -0.69 -6.72
C ARG A 99 -11.68 -0.42 -5.99
N TRP A 100 -11.46 0.84 -5.64
CA TRP A 100 -10.31 1.27 -4.87
C TRP A 100 -10.68 1.41 -3.39
N PHE A 101 -9.84 0.88 -2.51
CA PHE A 101 -9.93 1.10 -1.07
C PHE A 101 -8.80 2.04 -0.63
N PRO A 102 -9.10 3.31 -0.33
CA PRO A 102 -8.10 4.25 0.17
C PRO A 102 -7.48 3.72 1.46
N SER A 103 -6.19 3.45 1.41
CA SER A 103 -5.48 2.80 2.50
C SER A 103 -4.11 3.44 2.73
N GLN A 104 -3.60 3.26 3.93
CA GLN A 104 -2.30 3.78 4.33
C GLN A 104 -1.53 2.71 5.09
N ILE A 105 -0.21 2.79 5.01
CA ILE A 105 0.72 1.99 5.78
C ILE A 105 1.06 2.74 7.06
N VAL A 106 0.95 2.02 8.18
CA VAL A 106 1.38 2.49 9.49
C VAL A 106 2.33 1.46 10.11
N LYS A 107 3.07 1.87 11.13
CA LYS A 107 3.90 1.00 11.95
C LYS A 107 3.04 -0.04 12.66
N GLY A 108 3.39 -1.30 12.48
CA GLY A 108 2.76 -2.42 13.17
C GLY A 108 3.34 -2.68 14.55
N LYS A 109 2.71 -3.61 15.28
CA LYS A 109 3.08 -3.94 16.68
C LYS A 109 4.53 -4.36 16.89
N LYS A 110 5.17 -4.95 15.88
CA LYS A 110 6.57 -5.39 15.92
C LYS A 110 7.49 -4.47 15.12
N PHE A 111 7.09 -3.21 14.90
CA PHE A 111 7.92 -2.24 14.19
C PHE A 111 9.21 -1.97 14.98
N SER A 112 10.30 -2.57 14.49
CA SER A 112 11.67 -2.31 14.94
C SER A 112 12.36 -1.39 13.93
N ARG A 113 13.13 -0.45 14.46
CA ARG A 113 13.92 0.54 13.71
C ARG A 113 15.02 -0.12 12.90
#